data_AF-A0A4P9CB83-F1
#
_entry.id   AF-A0A4P9CB83-F1
#
_cell.length_a   1.000
_cell.length_b   1.000
_cell.length_c   1.000
_cell.angle_alpha   90.00
_cell.angle_beta   90.00
_cell.angle_gamma   90.00
#
_symmetry.space_group_name_H-M   'P 1'
#
loop_
_entity.id
_entity.type
_entity.pdbx_description
1 polymer ?
#
loop_
_entity_poly.entity_id
_entity_poly.type
_entity_poly.pdbx_seq_one_letter_code
_entity_poly.pdbx_strand_id
1 'polypeptide(L)'
;MEVMKPAWLKAVSFKSGRIRMLGLFCRQMAITLSAGVSIIDALELSGREHKNSAFGETVLQVKALVKQGNSLSEALRQFPKVFPELMVQMVRSGEMSGCMDLVMENLGVYYEGQADLRSRIAQALFYPSLVMVVAVGVVMYLMAGVLPAFVEIFESMEAELPRTTELLMRASTALMSGGGWILLAVLLLLAAGQLVVRQERGALARDRLLLRLLWIGPFIRLMEGVRFADAMAIMVNSGIDMISALEIAGKILGNRVMRHKISAVQEAVRRGAALSDSLAEAGIFDRRFVQMIRIGESSGTMEQVLIKVSAYYNGEIDRKIKKMTALLEPVVLLVVGGLVFFIMASVMQPVFEIYSGYSELV
;
A
#
# COMPACT_ATOMS: atom_id res chain seq x y z
N MET A 1 16.77 -6.09 -22.48
CA MET A 1 15.32 -5.86 -22.58
C MET A 1 14.81 -5.48 -21.19
N GLU A 2 14.57 -4.19 -20.95
CA GLU A 2 13.94 -3.74 -19.71
C GLU A 2 12.49 -4.25 -19.68
N VAL A 3 12.21 -5.19 -18.77
CA VAL A 3 10.84 -5.62 -18.49
C VAL A 3 10.08 -4.39 -17.98
N MET A 4 9.21 -3.85 -18.82
CA MET A 4 8.40 -2.66 -18.51
C MET A 4 7.60 -2.91 -17.23
N LYS A 5 8.04 -2.33 -16.11
CA LYS A 5 7.32 -2.35 -14.84
C LYS A 5 5.92 -1.73 -15.06
N PRO A 6 4.83 -2.41 -14.67
CA PRO A 6 3.48 -1.91 -14.91
C PRO A 6 3.25 -0.59 -14.15
N ALA A 7 2.41 0.29 -14.71
CA ALA A 7 2.26 1.69 -14.25
C ALA A 7 1.88 1.83 -12.76
N TRP A 8 1.14 0.87 -12.20
CA TRP A 8 0.80 0.84 -10.77
C TRP A 8 2.00 0.50 -9.87
N LEU A 9 2.91 -0.39 -10.32
CA LEU A 9 4.18 -0.67 -9.65
C LEU A 9 5.11 0.54 -9.69
N LYS A 10 5.12 1.33 -10.78
CA LYS A 10 5.84 2.61 -10.84
C LYS A 10 5.28 3.63 -9.85
N ALA A 11 3.95 3.76 -9.71
CA ALA A 11 3.34 4.69 -8.75
C ALA A 11 3.58 4.30 -7.27
N VAL A 12 3.55 3.00 -6.96
CA VAL A 12 3.86 2.47 -5.62
C VAL A 12 5.37 2.59 -5.34
N SER A 13 6.22 2.24 -6.31
CA SER A 13 7.69 2.38 -6.24
C SER A 13 8.12 3.85 -6.08
N PHE A 14 7.48 4.79 -6.79
CA PHE A 14 7.78 6.22 -6.70
C PHE A 14 7.41 6.81 -5.33
N LYS A 15 6.25 6.44 -4.77
CA LYS A 15 5.86 6.83 -3.41
C LYS A 15 6.69 6.13 -2.33
N SER A 16 7.15 4.90 -2.56
CA SER A 16 8.07 4.19 -1.65
C SER A 16 9.47 4.79 -1.68
N GLY A 17 9.97 5.18 -2.86
CA GLY A 17 11.25 5.85 -3.03
C GLY A 17 11.32 7.18 -2.29
N ARG A 18 10.24 7.97 -2.30
CA ARG A 18 10.17 9.22 -1.51
C ARG A 18 10.29 9.00 -0.01
N ILE A 19 9.57 8.02 0.55
CA ILE A 19 9.65 7.72 1.99
C ILE A 19 11.04 7.22 2.35
N ARG A 20 11.65 6.37 1.50
CA ARG A 20 13.02 5.90 1.70
C ARG A 20 14.03 7.05 1.69
N MET A 21 13.88 8.02 0.78
CA MET A 21 14.72 9.22 0.76
C MET A 21 14.57 10.06 2.03
N LEU A 22 13.36 10.19 2.59
CA LEU A 22 13.16 10.85 3.88
C LEU A 22 13.88 10.11 5.03
N GLY A 23 13.81 8.78 5.06
CA GLY A 23 14.52 7.97 6.05
C GLY A 23 16.04 8.16 5.97
N LEU A 24 16.60 8.06 4.76
CA LEU A 24 18.03 8.28 4.52
C LEU A 24 18.47 9.70 4.86
N PHE A 25 17.67 10.71 4.48
CA PHE A 25 17.89 12.11 4.84
C PHE A 25 17.96 12.29 6.35
N CYS A 26 16.97 11.76 7.08
CA CYS A 26 16.93 11.83 8.54
C CYS A 26 18.13 11.14 9.19
N ARG A 27 18.50 9.94 8.72
CA ARG A 27 19.67 9.23 9.26
C ARG A 27 20.97 9.99 9.00
N GLN A 28 21.15 10.55 7.81
CA GLN A 28 22.32 11.35 7.48
C GLN A 28 22.39 12.63 8.34
N MET A 29 21.25 13.31 8.52
CA MET A 29 21.14 14.46 9.43
C MET A 29 21.47 14.05 10.87
N ALA A 30 20.96 12.92 11.37
CA ALA A 30 21.26 12.43 12.71
C ALA A 30 22.76 12.21 12.91
N ILE A 31 23.40 11.46 12.02
CA ILE A 31 24.85 11.15 12.08
C ILE A 31 25.69 12.43 12.07
N THR A 32 25.37 13.38 11.18
CA THR A 32 26.14 14.63 11.06
C THR A 32 25.96 15.55 12.26
N LEU A 33 24.73 15.70 12.75
CA LEU A 33 24.44 16.52 13.93
C LEU A 33 25.05 15.93 15.20
N SER A 34 25.01 14.60 15.37
CA SER A 34 25.69 13.91 16.48
C SER A 34 27.20 14.09 16.46
N ALA A 35 27.79 14.33 15.28
CA ALA A 35 29.21 14.66 15.11
C ALA A 35 29.52 16.15 15.38
N GLY A 36 28.54 16.95 15.80
CA GLY A 36 28.70 18.38 16.11
C GLY A 36 28.72 19.29 14.88
N VAL A 37 28.35 18.79 13.70
CA VAL A 37 28.27 19.58 12.47
C VAL A 37 27.05 20.51 12.53
N SER A 38 27.16 21.72 11.97
CA SER A 38 26.05 22.68 11.93
C SER A 38 24.87 22.16 11.08
N ILE A 39 23.64 22.58 11.39
CA ILE A 39 22.44 22.22 10.60
C ILE A 39 22.60 22.64 9.13
N ILE A 40 23.22 23.79 8.87
CA ILE A 40 23.41 24.31 7.50
C ILE A 40 24.35 23.40 6.70
N ASP A 41 25.43 22.92 7.31
CA ASP A 41 26.40 22.03 6.67
C ASP A 41 25.83 20.61 6.51
N ALA A 42 25.07 20.13 7.51
CA ALA A 42 24.34 18.87 7.43
C ALA A 42 23.35 18.85 6.25
N LEU A 43 22.55 19.92 6.10
CA LEU A 43 21.63 20.09 4.96
C LEU A 43 22.38 20.18 3.62
N GLU A 44 23.55 20.83 3.59
CA GLU A 44 24.38 20.86 2.39
C GLU A 44 24.88 19.47 2.00
N LEU A 45 25.38 18.71 2.96
CA LEU A 45 25.88 17.35 2.71
C LEU A 45 24.74 16.46 2.20
N SER A 46 23.60 16.43 2.88
CA SER A 46 22.45 15.62 2.48
C SER A 46 21.84 16.05 1.14
N GLY A 47 21.78 17.35 0.87
CA GLY A 47 21.29 17.88 -0.41
C GLY A 47 22.22 17.54 -1.58
N ARG A 48 23.54 17.58 -1.35
CA ARG A 48 24.56 17.22 -2.34
C ARG A 48 24.73 15.72 -2.54
N GLU A 49 24.31 14.88 -1.60
CA GLU A 49 24.34 13.42 -1.79
C GLU A 49 23.32 12.98 -2.86
N HIS A 50 22.21 13.72 -2.98
CA HIS A 50 21.11 13.43 -3.89
C HIS A 50 21.13 14.34 -5.15
N LYS A 51 22.32 14.64 -5.71
CA LYS A 51 22.43 15.50 -6.91
C LYS A 51 21.58 14.95 -8.06
N ASN A 52 20.91 15.85 -8.79
CA ASN A 52 19.99 15.55 -9.89
C ASN A 52 18.62 14.95 -9.49
N SER A 53 18.24 15.06 -8.21
CA SER A 53 16.89 14.73 -7.75
C SER A 53 16.15 15.98 -7.29
N ALA A 54 14.84 16.04 -7.57
CA ALA A 54 13.96 17.09 -7.04
C ALA A 54 13.98 17.15 -5.50
N PHE A 55 14.30 16.04 -4.83
CA PHE A 55 14.48 15.99 -3.39
C PHE A 55 15.72 16.76 -2.93
N GLY A 56 16.88 16.51 -3.54
CA GLY A 56 18.12 17.22 -3.23
C GLY A 56 18.01 18.72 -3.46
N GLU A 57 17.38 19.15 -4.54
CA GLU A 57 17.09 20.57 -4.80
C GLU A 57 16.21 21.19 -3.72
N THR A 58 15.16 20.48 -3.28
CA THR A 58 14.29 20.94 -2.19
C THR A 58 15.06 21.08 -0.87
N VAL A 59 15.95 20.13 -0.55
CA VAL A 59 16.81 20.21 0.65
C VAL A 59 17.76 21.42 0.59
N LEU A 60 18.33 21.72 -0.57
CA LEU A 60 19.18 22.91 -0.76
C LEU A 60 18.38 24.22 -0.66
N GLN A 61 17.11 24.23 -1.07
CA GLN A 61 16.22 25.38 -0.84
C GLN A 61 15.91 25.56 0.65
N VAL A 62 15.65 24.46 1.39
CA VAL A 62 15.51 24.51 2.86
C VAL A 62 16.76 25.08 3.52
N LYS A 63 17.95 24.62 3.11
CA LYS A 63 19.23 25.19 3.57
C LYS A 63 19.28 26.71 3.36
N ALA A 64 18.88 27.19 2.18
CA ALA A 64 18.88 28.62 1.87
C ALA A 64 17.95 29.42 2.80
N LEU A 65 16.76 28.89 3.10
CA LEU A 65 15.80 29.50 4.03
C LEU A 65 16.34 29.54 5.47
N VAL A 66 16.99 28.47 5.93
CA VAL A 66 17.61 28.42 7.26
C VAL A 66 18.77 29.41 7.34
N LYS A 67 19.57 29.52 6.27
CA LYS A 67 20.65 30.53 6.17
C LYS A 67 20.13 31.97 6.21
N GLN A 68 18.89 32.20 5.79
CA GLN A 68 18.21 33.50 5.88
C GLN A 68 17.64 33.80 7.29
N GLY A 69 17.75 32.87 8.24
CA GLY A 69 17.32 33.05 9.62
C GLY A 69 15.98 32.41 9.99
N ASN A 70 15.33 31.69 9.07
CA ASN A 70 14.16 30.89 9.43
C ASN A 70 14.58 29.71 10.30
N SER A 71 13.69 29.24 11.18
CA SER A 71 13.92 27.93 11.82
C SER A 71 13.89 26.81 10.77
N LEU A 72 14.54 25.68 11.05
CA LEU A 72 14.46 24.49 10.23
C LEU A 72 13.01 24.00 10.11
N SER A 73 12.22 24.03 11.18
CA SER A 73 10.82 23.61 11.12
C SER A 73 9.97 24.52 10.21
N GLU A 74 10.18 25.83 10.24
CA GLU A 74 9.53 26.79 9.35
C GLU A 74 9.95 26.60 7.89
N ALA A 75 11.24 26.38 7.64
CA ALA A 75 11.77 26.12 6.31
C ALA A 75 11.20 24.83 5.71
N LEU A 76 11.13 23.74 6.49
CA LEU A 76 10.54 22.47 6.06
C LEU A 76 9.04 22.60 5.76
N ARG A 77 8.31 23.40 6.55
CA ARG A 77 6.85 23.60 6.40
C ARG A 77 6.49 24.21 5.04
N GLN A 78 7.39 24.96 4.41
CA GLN A 78 7.16 25.54 3.07
C GLN A 78 7.08 24.46 1.97
N PHE A 79 7.53 23.23 2.23
CA PHE A 79 7.53 22.13 1.27
C PHE A 79 6.69 20.91 1.74
N PRO A 80 5.36 21.07 1.95
CA PRO A 80 4.50 20.03 2.53
C PRO A 80 4.33 18.79 1.63
N LYS A 81 4.70 18.89 0.35
CA LYS A 81 4.71 17.77 -0.60
C LYS A 81 5.90 16.83 -0.38
N VAL A 82 6.99 17.34 0.22
CA VAL A 82 8.24 16.62 0.46
C VAL A 82 8.35 16.26 1.93
N PHE A 83 8.19 17.23 2.83
CA PHE A 83 8.31 17.03 4.27
C PHE A 83 6.93 16.93 4.92
N PRO A 84 6.57 15.74 5.45
CA PRO A 84 5.27 15.55 6.09
C PRO A 84 5.15 16.33 7.40
N GLU A 85 3.91 16.62 7.81
CA GLU A 85 3.61 17.36 9.06
C GLU A 85 4.27 16.75 10.30
N LEU A 86 4.32 15.41 10.39
CA LEU A 86 5.01 14.71 11.49
C LEU A 86 6.48 15.12 11.59
N MET A 87 7.19 15.21 10.46
CA MET A 87 8.59 15.65 10.47
C MET A 87 8.70 17.09 10.93
N VAL A 88 7.86 17.98 10.42
CA VAL A 88 7.88 19.41 10.78
C VAL A 88 7.67 19.61 12.29
N GLN A 89 6.72 18.89 12.89
CA GLN A 89 6.43 19.01 14.32
C GLN A 89 7.53 18.40 15.20
N MET A 90 8.06 17.25 14.80
CA MET A 90 9.19 16.61 15.49
C MET A 90 10.43 17.49 15.45
N VAL A 91 10.77 18.03 14.28
CA VAL A 91 11.87 19.00 14.11
C VAL A 91 11.66 20.20 15.01
N ARG A 92 10.45 20.79 15.03
CA ARG A 92 10.13 21.93 15.89
C ARG A 92 10.36 21.60 17.38
N SER A 93 9.97 20.41 17.82
CA SER A 93 10.25 19.93 19.18
C SER A 93 11.76 19.86 19.45
N GLY A 94 12.52 19.31 18.51
CA GLY A 94 13.98 19.22 18.57
C GLY A 94 14.69 20.58 18.59
N GLU A 95 14.16 21.58 17.88
CA GLU A 95 14.67 22.97 17.94
C GLU A 95 14.49 23.59 19.32
N MET A 96 13.33 23.35 19.96
CA MET A 96 13.04 23.87 21.29
C MET A 96 13.84 23.15 22.38
N SER A 97 14.05 21.85 22.23
CA SER A 97 14.76 21.03 23.23
C SER A 97 16.26 20.95 23.02
N GLY A 98 16.78 21.36 21.86
CA GLY A 98 18.19 21.24 21.48
C GLY A 98 18.63 19.80 21.14
N CYS A 99 17.70 18.86 20.98
CA CYS A 99 17.99 17.43 20.72
C CYS A 99 17.69 17.04 19.27
N MET A 100 18.20 17.83 18.31
CA MET A 100 17.90 17.64 16.88
C MET A 100 18.44 16.31 16.34
N ASP A 101 19.61 15.88 16.81
CA ASP A 101 20.23 14.59 16.51
C ASP A 101 19.31 13.41 16.85
N LEU A 102 18.77 13.38 18.07
CA LEU A 102 17.84 12.34 18.52
C LEU A 102 16.52 12.36 17.75
N VAL A 103 16.00 13.56 17.49
CA VAL A 103 14.78 13.75 16.69
C VAL A 103 14.97 13.20 15.27
N MET A 104 16.10 13.50 14.64
CA MET A 104 16.44 13.01 13.31
C MET A 104 16.62 11.49 13.29
N GLU A 105 17.24 10.91 14.32
CA GLU A 105 17.37 9.46 14.47
C GLU A 105 15.99 8.78 14.55
N ASN A 106 15.10 9.27 15.41
CA ASN A 106 13.75 8.76 15.58
C ASN A 106 12.93 8.86 14.28
N LEU A 107 13.03 9.98 13.57
CA LEU A 107 12.39 10.16 12.26
C LEU A 107 13.00 9.23 11.20
N GLY A 108 14.29 8.97 11.26
CA GLY A 108 15.00 8.02 10.40
C GLY A 108 14.43 6.62 10.56
N VAL A 109 14.41 6.10 11.79
CA VAL A 109 13.82 4.80 12.14
C VAL A 109 12.38 4.68 11.64
N TYR A 110 11.57 5.73 11.84
CA TYR A 110 10.19 5.77 11.37
C TYR A 110 10.05 5.64 9.85
N TYR A 111 10.70 6.54 9.10
CA TYR A 111 10.53 6.59 7.66
C TYR A 111 11.17 5.37 6.98
N GLU A 112 12.27 4.84 7.52
CA GLU A 112 12.83 3.56 7.07
C GLU A 112 11.87 2.40 7.30
N GLY A 113 11.29 2.26 8.49
CA GLY A 113 10.28 1.24 8.78
C GLY A 113 9.06 1.34 7.85
N GLN A 114 8.60 2.56 7.56
CA GLN A 114 7.50 2.81 6.61
C GLN A 114 7.88 2.46 5.16
N ALA A 115 9.12 2.72 4.75
CA ALA A 115 9.63 2.35 3.44
C ALA A 115 9.76 0.83 3.29
N ASP A 116 10.26 0.16 4.33
CA ASP A 116 10.42 -1.29 4.38
C ASP A 116 9.08 -2.00 4.35
N LEU A 117 8.11 -1.54 5.13
CA LEU A 117 6.75 -2.06 5.10
C LEU A 117 6.15 -1.97 3.68
N ARG A 118 6.29 -0.82 3.01
CA ARG A 118 5.83 -0.66 1.62
C ARG A 118 6.58 -1.57 0.66
N SER A 119 7.90 -1.70 0.83
CA SER A 119 8.73 -2.57 0.01
C SER A 119 8.30 -4.03 0.14
N ARG A 120 8.06 -4.50 1.37
CA ARG A 120 7.56 -5.86 1.64
C ARG A 120 6.21 -6.11 0.99
N ILE A 121 5.28 -5.16 1.09
CA ILE A 121 3.98 -5.26 0.41
C ILE A 121 4.15 -5.32 -1.11
N ALA A 122 4.99 -4.46 -1.68
CA ALA A 122 5.25 -4.43 -3.12
C ALA A 122 5.88 -5.74 -3.60
N GLN A 123 6.84 -6.28 -2.86
CA GLN A 123 7.49 -7.57 -3.15
C GLN A 123 6.51 -8.73 -3.05
N ALA A 124 5.65 -8.76 -2.02
CA ALA A 124 4.64 -9.78 -1.84
C ALA A 124 3.61 -9.81 -2.98
N LEU A 125 3.31 -8.66 -3.59
CA LEU A 125 2.40 -8.54 -4.73
C LEU A 125 3.08 -8.78 -6.08
N PHE A 126 4.41 -8.68 -6.16
CA PHE A 126 5.17 -8.85 -7.40
C PHE A 126 4.97 -10.25 -7.98
N TYR A 127 5.17 -11.30 -7.17
CA TYR A 127 5.06 -12.68 -7.62
C TYR A 127 3.65 -13.02 -8.16
N PRO A 128 2.54 -12.78 -7.43
CA PRO A 128 1.20 -13.01 -7.96
C PRO A 128 0.92 -12.24 -9.26
N SER A 129 1.43 -11.01 -9.38
CA SER A 129 1.25 -10.21 -10.60
C SER A 129 1.98 -10.81 -11.80
N LEU A 130 3.20 -11.35 -11.61
CA LEU A 130 3.96 -12.01 -12.66
C LEU A 130 3.25 -13.26 -13.15
N VAL A 131 2.81 -14.13 -12.23
CA VAL A 131 2.09 -15.36 -12.58
C VAL A 131 0.77 -15.02 -13.29
N MET A 132 0.04 -14.01 -12.82
CA MET A 132 -1.20 -13.56 -13.48
C MET A 132 -0.95 -13.06 -14.91
N VAL A 133 0.14 -12.33 -15.17
CA VAL A 133 0.50 -11.89 -16.53
C VAL A 133 0.82 -13.09 -17.42
N VAL A 134 1.59 -14.06 -16.94
CA VAL A 134 1.90 -15.29 -17.69
C VAL A 134 0.64 -16.10 -17.96
N ALA A 135 -0.21 -16.28 -16.95
CA ALA A 135 -1.49 -16.97 -17.05
C ALA A 135 -2.40 -16.35 -18.12
N VAL A 136 -2.60 -15.03 -18.07
CA VAL A 136 -3.38 -14.32 -19.09
C VAL A 136 -2.74 -14.49 -20.47
N GLY A 137 -1.41 -14.43 -20.59
CA GLY A 137 -0.69 -14.67 -21.84
C GLY A 137 -0.94 -16.07 -22.42
N VAL A 138 -0.87 -17.11 -21.59
CA VAL A 138 -1.16 -18.50 -22.00
C VAL A 138 -2.59 -18.64 -22.50
N VAL A 139 -3.55 -18.07 -21.77
CA VAL A 139 -4.97 -18.10 -22.15
C VAL A 139 -5.20 -17.40 -23.48
N MET A 140 -4.63 -16.20 -23.65
CA MET A 140 -4.73 -15.46 -24.90
C MET A 140 -4.13 -16.24 -26.07
N TYR A 141 -2.99 -16.91 -25.86
CA TYR A 141 -2.37 -17.78 -26.87
C TYR A 141 -3.28 -18.98 -27.22
N LEU A 142 -3.86 -19.66 -26.23
CA LEU A 142 -4.79 -20.76 -26.46
C LEU A 142 -6.04 -20.29 -27.23
N MET A 143 -6.58 -19.12 -26.90
CA MET A 143 -7.76 -18.55 -27.57
C MET A 143 -7.48 -18.06 -29.00
N ALA A 144 -6.32 -17.47 -29.25
CA ALA A 144 -5.98 -16.89 -30.55
C ALA A 144 -5.34 -17.89 -31.53
N GLY A 145 -4.63 -18.90 -31.01
CA GLY A 145 -3.93 -19.88 -31.83
C GLY A 145 -4.58 -21.26 -31.85
N VAL A 146 -4.85 -21.82 -30.66
CA VAL A 146 -5.31 -23.22 -30.56
C VAL A 146 -6.79 -23.35 -30.89
N LEU A 147 -7.65 -22.49 -30.32
CA LEU A 147 -9.09 -22.57 -30.52
C LEU A 147 -9.51 -22.46 -32.01
N PRO A 148 -9.00 -21.51 -32.83
CA PRO A 148 -9.41 -21.39 -34.22
C PRO A 148 -9.03 -22.62 -35.06
N ALA A 149 -7.85 -23.20 -34.82
CA ALA A 149 -7.42 -24.41 -35.52
C ALA A 149 -8.39 -25.58 -35.30
N PHE A 150 -8.98 -25.69 -34.10
CA PHE A 150 -10.03 -26.69 -33.85
C PHE A 150 -11.34 -26.34 -34.57
N VAL A 151 -11.75 -25.07 -34.58
CA VAL A 151 -12.97 -24.63 -35.27
C VAL A 151 -12.91 -24.94 -36.76
N GLU A 152 -11.77 -24.66 -37.42
CA GLU A 152 -11.57 -24.99 -38.85
C GLU A 152 -11.73 -26.49 -39.13
N ILE A 153 -11.23 -27.36 -38.22
CA ILE A 153 -11.41 -28.80 -38.34
C ILE A 153 -12.89 -29.18 -38.21
N PHE A 154 -13.64 -28.60 -37.26
CA PHE A 154 -15.08 -28.87 -37.10
C PHE A 154 -15.92 -28.41 -38.28
N GLU A 155 -15.66 -27.20 -38.80
CA GLU A 155 -16.32 -26.69 -40.00
C GLU A 155 -16.06 -27.58 -41.22
N SER A 156 -14.84 -28.13 -41.34
CA SER A 156 -14.49 -29.06 -42.42
C SER A 156 -15.20 -30.43 -42.35
N MET A 157 -15.72 -30.80 -41.17
CA MET A 157 -16.42 -32.06 -40.93
C MET A 157 -17.96 -31.91 -40.95
N GLU A 158 -18.49 -30.72 -41.23
CA GLU A 158 -19.93 -30.37 -41.17
C GLU A 158 -20.61 -30.72 -39.83
N ALA A 159 -19.82 -30.86 -38.76
CA ALA A 159 -20.31 -31.24 -37.45
C ALA A 159 -20.79 -30.01 -36.66
N GLU A 160 -21.91 -30.15 -35.94
CA GLU A 160 -22.39 -29.08 -35.05
C GLU A 160 -21.41 -28.86 -33.90
N LEU A 161 -21.00 -27.61 -33.68
CA LEU A 161 -20.13 -27.25 -32.56
C LEU A 161 -20.86 -27.47 -31.23
N PRO A 162 -20.26 -28.17 -30.25
CA PRO A 162 -20.84 -28.29 -28.91
C PRO A 162 -21.05 -26.92 -28.26
N ARG A 163 -22.12 -26.79 -27.47
CA ARG A 163 -22.50 -25.53 -26.80
C ARG A 163 -21.40 -24.91 -25.94
N THR A 164 -20.51 -25.74 -25.39
CA THR A 164 -19.33 -25.31 -24.60
C THR A 164 -18.31 -24.57 -25.47
N THR A 165 -18.03 -25.09 -26.66
CA THR A 165 -17.14 -24.49 -27.67
C THR A 165 -17.75 -23.23 -28.28
N GLU A 166 -19.06 -23.21 -28.52
CA GLU A 166 -19.77 -22.02 -29.01
C GLU A 166 -19.73 -20.86 -28.00
N LEU A 167 -19.95 -21.12 -26.71
CA LEU A 167 -19.82 -20.12 -25.65
C LEU A 167 -18.40 -19.55 -25.57
N LEU A 168 -17.39 -20.42 -25.67
CA LEU A 168 -15.98 -20.06 -25.65
C LEU A 168 -15.60 -19.22 -26.89
N MET A 169 -16.12 -19.56 -28.07
CA MET A 169 -15.95 -18.76 -29.29
C MET A 169 -16.60 -17.38 -29.20
N ARG A 170 -17.82 -17.29 -28.65
CA ARG A 170 -18.48 -16.00 -28.41
C ARG A 170 -17.68 -15.13 -27.44
N ALA A 171 -17.11 -15.73 -26.39
CA ALA A 171 -16.23 -15.01 -25.45
C ALA A 171 -14.90 -14.60 -26.13
N SER A 172 -14.30 -15.47 -26.91
CA SER A 172 -13.04 -15.22 -27.65
C SER A 172 -13.21 -14.13 -28.71
N THR A 173 -14.28 -14.20 -29.52
CA THR A 173 -14.60 -13.16 -30.51
C THR A 173 -14.95 -11.84 -29.83
N ALA A 174 -15.70 -11.82 -28.72
CA ALA A 174 -15.93 -10.60 -27.94
C ALA A 174 -14.61 -10.00 -27.37
N LEU A 175 -13.66 -10.84 -26.99
CA LEU A 175 -12.33 -10.42 -26.53
C LEU A 175 -11.39 -9.99 -27.67
N MET A 176 -11.49 -10.55 -28.88
CA MET A 176 -10.60 -10.24 -30.01
C MET A 176 -11.16 -9.13 -30.93
N SER A 177 -12.48 -9.08 -31.17
CA SER A 177 -13.14 -8.03 -31.98
C SER A 177 -13.62 -6.84 -31.12
N GLY A 178 -13.96 -7.09 -29.86
CA GLY A 178 -14.39 -6.10 -28.86
C GLY A 178 -13.38 -5.83 -27.74
N GLY A 179 -12.20 -6.45 -27.76
CA GLY A 179 -11.18 -6.33 -26.71
C GLY A 179 -10.74 -4.90 -26.44
N GLY A 180 -10.65 -4.08 -27.50
CA GLY A 180 -10.43 -2.64 -27.37
C GLY A 180 -11.54 -1.96 -26.56
N TRP A 181 -12.81 -2.33 -26.79
CA TRP A 181 -13.97 -1.75 -26.09
C TRP A 181 -14.12 -2.26 -24.66
N ILE A 182 -13.84 -3.54 -24.38
CA ILE A 182 -13.85 -4.08 -23.01
C ILE A 182 -12.70 -3.48 -22.19
N LEU A 183 -11.50 -3.40 -22.78
CA LEU A 183 -10.35 -2.77 -22.16
C LEU A 183 -10.59 -1.27 -21.96
N LEU A 184 -11.21 -0.58 -22.93
CA LEU A 184 -11.64 0.81 -22.85
C LEU A 184 -12.74 1.03 -21.81
N ALA A 185 -13.71 0.12 -21.68
CA ALA A 185 -14.77 0.17 -20.67
C ALA A 185 -14.21 -0.03 -19.25
N VAL A 186 -13.28 -0.97 -19.08
CA VAL A 186 -12.53 -1.13 -17.82
C VAL A 186 -11.68 0.10 -17.55
N LEU A 187 -10.99 0.67 -18.56
CA LEU A 187 -10.23 1.91 -18.41
C LEU A 187 -11.12 3.10 -18.05
N LEU A 188 -12.29 3.22 -18.66
CA LEU A 188 -13.30 4.25 -18.38
C LEU A 188 -13.90 4.07 -16.99
N LEU A 189 -14.20 2.84 -16.56
CA LEU A 189 -14.65 2.56 -15.19
C LEU A 189 -13.57 2.87 -14.16
N LEU A 190 -12.31 2.55 -14.44
CA LEU A 190 -11.17 2.91 -13.59
C LEU A 190 -10.95 4.43 -13.57
N ALA A 191 -11.07 5.11 -14.71
CA ALA A 191 -10.92 6.57 -14.83
C ALA A 191 -12.09 7.32 -14.15
N ALA A 192 -13.33 6.88 -14.35
CA ALA A 192 -14.52 7.39 -13.67
C ALA A 192 -14.43 7.13 -12.17
N GLY A 193 -14.01 5.92 -11.77
CA GLY A 193 -13.71 5.59 -10.37
C GLY A 193 -12.64 6.50 -9.77
N GLN A 194 -11.58 6.83 -10.52
CA GLN A 194 -10.56 7.78 -10.07
C GLN A 194 -11.11 9.22 -9.96
N LEU A 195 -11.98 9.66 -10.86
CA LEU A 195 -12.63 10.98 -10.80
C LEU A 195 -13.55 11.09 -9.58
N VAL A 196 -14.31 10.04 -9.28
CA VAL A 196 -15.16 9.96 -8.07
C VAL A 196 -14.30 9.93 -6.80
N VAL A 197 -13.19 9.19 -6.80
CA VAL A 197 -12.26 9.12 -5.66
C VAL A 197 -11.44 10.41 -5.47
N ARG A 198 -11.34 11.26 -6.50
CA ARG A 198 -10.76 12.61 -6.35
C ARG A 198 -11.68 13.54 -5.55
N GLN A 199 -13.00 13.33 -5.58
CA GLN A 199 -13.93 14.05 -4.70
C GLN A 199 -13.84 13.53 -3.27
N GLU A 200 -13.94 14.43 -2.28
CA GLU A 200 -13.82 14.04 -0.87
C GLU A 200 -14.85 13.01 -0.43
N ARG A 201 -16.09 13.14 -0.90
CA ARG A 201 -17.18 12.20 -0.63
C ARG A 201 -16.90 10.82 -1.20
N GLY A 202 -16.39 10.73 -2.44
CA GLY A 202 -16.06 9.47 -3.08
C GLY A 202 -14.83 8.79 -2.46
N ALA A 203 -13.82 9.56 -2.05
CA ALA A 203 -12.68 9.03 -1.29
C ALA A 203 -13.11 8.44 0.06
N LEU A 204 -14.01 9.11 0.78
CA LEU A 204 -14.53 8.65 2.07
C LEU A 204 -15.41 7.40 1.91
N ALA A 205 -16.24 7.35 0.86
CA ALA A 205 -17.03 6.16 0.51
C ALA A 205 -16.14 4.96 0.16
N ARG A 206 -15.08 5.17 -0.63
CA ARG A 206 -14.08 4.14 -0.95
C ARG A 206 -13.39 3.62 0.32
N ASP A 207 -12.88 4.52 1.15
CA ASP A 207 -12.18 4.16 2.38
C ASP A 207 -13.09 3.38 3.34
N ARG A 208 -14.39 3.72 3.36
CA ARG A 208 -15.41 2.97 4.11
C ARG A 208 -15.68 1.58 3.52
N LEU A 209 -15.77 1.47 2.20
CA LEU A 209 -15.95 0.19 1.51
C LEU A 209 -14.75 -0.74 1.76
N LEU A 210 -13.53 -0.23 1.61
CA LEU A 210 -12.30 -0.99 1.85
C LEU A 210 -12.22 -1.54 3.28
N LEU A 211 -12.68 -0.76 4.28
CA LEU A 211 -12.76 -1.21 5.68
C LEU A 211 -13.79 -2.31 5.94
N ARG A 212 -14.78 -2.50 5.05
CA ARG A 212 -15.81 -3.54 5.16
C ARG A 212 -15.42 -4.84 4.46
N LEU A 213 -14.42 -4.83 3.59
CA LEU A 213 -13.97 -6.03 2.89
C LEU A 213 -13.30 -7.01 3.86
N LEU A 214 -13.66 -8.29 3.75
CA LEU A 214 -13.31 -9.34 4.71
C LEU A 214 -11.80 -9.48 4.96
N TRP A 215 -10.99 -9.40 3.89
CA TRP A 215 -9.53 -9.57 3.97
C TRP A 215 -8.78 -8.23 4.05
N ILE A 216 -9.27 -7.22 3.32
CA ILE A 216 -8.61 -5.92 3.17
C ILE A 216 -8.85 -5.03 4.40
N GLY A 217 -10.07 -5.01 4.95
CA GLY A 217 -10.43 -4.15 6.07
C GLY A 217 -9.57 -4.41 7.31
N PRO A 218 -9.46 -5.68 7.78
CA PRO A 218 -8.57 -6.02 8.88
C PRO A 218 -7.10 -5.71 8.60
N PHE A 219 -6.64 -5.84 7.35
CA PHE A 219 -5.26 -5.52 6.98
C PHE A 219 -5.00 -4.00 7.03
N ILE A 220 -5.93 -3.17 6.54
CA ILE A 220 -5.85 -1.71 6.64
C ILE A 220 -5.79 -1.27 8.10
N ARG A 221 -6.68 -1.78 8.96
CA ARG A 221 -6.67 -1.44 10.39
C ARG A 221 -5.35 -1.80 11.06
N LEU A 222 -4.75 -2.91 10.66
CA LEU A 222 -3.45 -3.37 11.17
C LEU A 222 -2.33 -2.41 10.74
N MET A 223 -2.28 -2.04 9.46
CA MET A 223 -1.30 -1.06 8.96
C MET A 223 -1.46 0.33 9.57
N GLU A 224 -2.70 0.82 9.67
CA GLU A 224 -2.99 2.12 10.29
C GLU A 224 -2.72 2.10 11.80
N GLY A 225 -2.92 0.94 12.45
CA GLY A 225 -2.54 0.73 13.85
C GLY A 225 -1.04 0.82 14.09
N VAL A 226 -0.22 0.21 13.22
CA VAL A 226 1.25 0.37 13.26
C VAL A 226 1.62 1.84 13.05
N ARG A 227 1.11 2.47 11.98
CA ARG A 227 1.40 3.89 11.69
C ARG A 227 1.05 4.81 12.86
N PHE A 228 -0.10 4.57 13.49
CA PHE A 228 -0.55 5.31 14.67
C PHE A 228 0.40 5.07 15.86
N ALA A 229 0.66 3.82 16.20
CA ALA A 229 1.49 3.45 17.34
C ALA A 229 2.94 3.93 17.19
N ASP A 230 3.52 3.82 16.00
CA ASP A 230 4.86 4.34 15.68
C ASP A 230 4.94 5.85 15.92
N ALA A 231 4.01 6.60 15.32
CA ALA A 231 4.03 8.05 15.43
C ALA A 231 3.79 8.51 16.88
N MET A 232 2.85 7.87 17.58
CA MET A 232 2.63 8.12 19.00
C MET A 232 3.88 7.79 19.82
N ALA A 233 4.51 6.63 19.62
CA ALA A 233 5.72 6.23 20.34
C ALA A 233 6.81 7.27 20.15
N ILE A 234 7.11 7.64 18.91
CA ILE A 234 8.18 8.59 18.60
C ILE A 234 7.92 9.97 19.23
N MET A 235 6.69 10.47 19.14
CA MET A 235 6.35 11.79 19.69
C MET A 235 6.40 11.78 21.22
N VAL A 236 5.78 10.78 21.85
CA VAL A 236 5.74 10.67 23.32
C VAL A 236 7.15 10.47 23.90
N ASN A 237 7.98 9.61 23.28
CA ASN A 237 9.36 9.39 23.71
C ASN A 237 10.24 10.63 23.48
N SER A 238 9.87 11.49 22.54
CA SER A 238 10.56 12.77 22.28
C SER A 238 10.01 13.91 23.16
N GLY A 239 9.20 13.59 24.18
CA GLY A 239 8.67 14.54 25.15
C GLY A 239 7.48 15.38 24.66
N ILE A 240 6.90 15.06 23.50
CA ILE A 240 5.70 15.74 23.01
C ILE A 240 4.50 15.25 23.84
N ASP A 241 3.64 16.20 24.25
CA ASP A 241 2.47 15.89 25.06
C ASP A 241 1.51 14.92 24.35
N MET A 242 0.87 14.05 25.13
CA MET A 242 0.01 12.96 24.63
C MET A 242 -1.12 13.46 23.72
N ILE A 243 -1.68 14.65 23.98
CA ILE A 243 -2.82 15.18 23.24
C ILE A 243 -2.36 15.70 21.88
N SER A 244 -1.23 16.42 21.82
CA SER A 244 -0.61 16.84 20.56
C SER A 244 -0.12 15.64 19.75
N ALA A 245 0.48 14.65 20.40
CA ALA A 245 0.87 13.40 19.76
C ALA A 245 -0.35 12.70 19.13
N LEU A 246 -1.46 12.60 19.87
CA LEU A 246 -2.72 12.02 19.37
C LEU A 246 -3.28 12.77 18.16
N GLU A 247 -3.22 14.10 18.19
CA GLU A 247 -3.65 14.95 17.07
C GLU A 247 -2.85 14.68 15.80
N ILE A 248 -1.52 14.69 15.92
CA ILE A 248 -0.60 14.51 14.79
C ILE A 248 -0.69 13.07 14.27
N ALA A 249 -0.70 12.08 15.17
CA ALA A 249 -0.84 10.66 14.83
C ALA A 249 -2.18 10.38 14.12
N GLY A 250 -3.25 11.08 14.49
CA GLY A 250 -4.52 11.03 13.77
C GLY A 250 -4.44 11.58 12.35
N LYS A 251 -3.79 12.73 12.17
CA LYS A 251 -3.66 13.41 10.86
C LYS A 251 -2.87 12.59 9.83
N ILE A 252 -1.88 11.81 10.27
CA ILE A 252 -1.05 11.00 9.37
C ILE A 252 -1.72 9.71 8.88
N LEU A 253 -2.85 9.30 9.48
CA LEU A 253 -3.57 8.10 9.06
C LEU A 253 -3.96 8.18 7.57
N GLY A 254 -3.70 7.11 6.83
CA GLY A 254 -3.97 7.04 5.40
C GLY A 254 -5.47 6.93 5.08
N ASN A 255 -6.21 6.24 5.94
CA ASN A 255 -7.66 6.06 5.81
C ASN A 255 -8.44 7.24 6.44
N ARG A 256 -9.25 7.93 5.62
CA ARG A 256 -10.02 9.12 6.05
C ARG A 256 -11.08 8.80 7.11
N VAL A 257 -11.69 7.62 7.06
CA VAL A 257 -12.69 7.20 8.05
C VAL A 257 -12.04 7.04 9.43
N MET A 258 -10.86 6.41 9.47
CA MET A 258 -10.11 6.27 10.72
C MET A 258 -9.62 7.62 11.25
N ARG A 259 -9.16 8.52 10.37
CA ARG A 259 -8.79 9.89 10.73
C ARG A 259 -9.93 10.66 11.41
N HIS A 260 -11.13 10.62 10.85
CA HIS A 260 -12.30 11.27 11.47
C HIS A 260 -12.63 10.66 12.84
N LYS A 261 -12.53 9.34 12.98
CA LYS A 261 -12.79 8.68 14.27
C LYS A 261 -11.73 9.03 15.32
N ILE A 262 -10.45 9.12 14.95
CA ILE A 262 -9.40 9.59 15.87
C ILE A 262 -9.62 11.04 16.29
N SER A 263 -10.10 11.92 15.40
CA SER A 263 -10.45 13.29 15.79
C SER A 263 -11.53 13.32 16.88
N ALA A 264 -12.52 12.42 16.83
CA ALA A 264 -13.50 12.29 17.91
C ALA A 264 -12.88 11.76 19.22
N VAL A 265 -11.96 10.79 19.13
CA VAL A 265 -11.17 10.27 20.27
C VAL A 265 -10.37 11.39 20.92
N GLN A 266 -9.70 12.21 20.13
CA GLN A 266 -8.93 13.35 20.59
C GLN A 266 -9.78 14.33 21.39
N GLU A 267 -10.97 14.68 20.88
CA GLU A 267 -11.91 15.55 21.59
C GLU A 267 -12.41 14.94 22.91
N ALA A 268 -12.63 13.62 22.95
CA ALA A 268 -13.01 12.92 24.18
C ALA A 268 -11.88 12.93 25.22
N VAL A 269 -10.65 12.66 24.80
CA VAL A 269 -9.46 12.67 25.68
C VAL A 269 -9.17 14.08 26.20
N ARG A 270 -9.33 15.12 25.37
CA ARG A 270 -9.25 16.53 25.82
C ARG A 270 -10.26 16.86 26.91
N ARG A 271 -11.42 16.21 26.93
CA ARG A 271 -12.44 16.35 27.98
C ARG A 271 -12.20 15.47 29.21
N GLY A 272 -11.09 14.73 29.27
CA GLY A 272 -10.71 13.89 30.40
C GLY A 272 -11.17 12.44 30.30
N ALA A 273 -11.71 11.99 29.16
CA ALA A 273 -11.97 10.57 28.96
C ALA A 273 -10.66 9.78 28.81
N ALA A 274 -10.64 8.54 29.30
CA ALA A 274 -9.51 7.65 29.09
C ALA A 274 -9.29 7.39 27.59
N LEU A 275 -8.03 7.36 27.16
CA LEU A 275 -7.63 7.09 25.78
C LEU A 275 -8.07 5.68 25.36
N SER A 276 -7.87 4.70 26.22
CA SER A 276 -8.24 3.31 25.92
C SER A 276 -9.75 3.13 25.74
N ASP A 277 -10.57 3.78 26.56
CA ASP A 277 -12.04 3.75 26.42
C ASP A 277 -12.51 4.46 25.15
N SER A 278 -11.94 5.65 24.87
CA SER A 278 -12.25 6.42 23.67
C SER A 278 -11.89 5.65 22.39
N LEU A 279 -10.74 4.96 22.37
CA LEU A 279 -10.34 4.10 21.26
C LEU A 279 -11.24 2.86 21.10
N ALA A 280 -11.71 2.28 22.22
CA ALA A 280 -12.65 1.17 22.21
C ALA A 280 -13.97 1.58 21.55
N GLU A 281 -14.53 2.72 21.96
CA GLU A 281 -15.77 3.27 21.44
C GLU A 281 -15.67 3.61 19.95
N ALA A 282 -14.52 4.16 19.52
CA ALA A 282 -14.27 4.44 18.12
C ALA A 282 -14.30 3.17 17.23
N GLY A 283 -13.96 1.99 17.78
CA GLY A 283 -14.03 0.71 17.06
C GLY A 283 -13.17 0.66 15.80
N ILE A 284 -12.05 1.38 15.80
CA ILE A 284 -11.09 1.45 14.68
C ILE A 284 -10.00 0.37 14.78
N PHE A 285 -9.49 0.13 15.98
CA PHE A 285 -8.47 -0.87 16.28
C PHE A 285 -9.13 -2.12 16.88
N ASP A 286 -8.39 -3.23 16.89
CA ASP A 286 -8.89 -4.45 17.51
C ASP A 286 -8.81 -4.39 19.05
N ARG A 287 -9.44 -5.37 19.71
CA ARG A 287 -9.49 -5.44 21.17
C ARG A 287 -8.10 -5.55 21.81
N ARG A 288 -7.14 -6.23 21.17
CA ARG A 288 -5.79 -6.41 21.70
C ARG A 288 -5.03 -5.09 21.68
N PHE A 289 -5.16 -4.32 20.59
CA PHE A 289 -4.57 -2.99 20.50
C PHE A 289 -5.04 -2.12 21.66
N VAL A 290 -6.36 -2.02 21.84
CA VAL A 290 -6.97 -1.21 22.90
C VAL A 290 -6.56 -1.69 24.29
N GLN A 291 -6.48 -3.00 24.51
CA GLN A 291 -6.04 -3.58 25.77
C GLN A 291 -4.58 -3.24 26.09
N MET A 292 -3.68 -3.28 25.10
CA MET A 292 -2.30 -2.87 25.29
C MET A 292 -2.22 -1.39 25.67
N ILE A 293 -2.96 -0.51 24.97
CA ILE A 293 -3.03 0.92 25.34
C ILE A 293 -3.58 1.09 26.76
N ARG A 294 -4.61 0.34 27.16
CA ARG A 294 -5.15 0.37 28.53
C ARG A 294 -4.09 0.01 29.58
N ILE A 295 -3.26 -0.99 29.30
CA ILE A 295 -2.15 -1.37 30.18
C ILE A 295 -1.21 -0.17 30.33
N GLY A 296 -0.75 0.43 29.22
CA GLY A 296 0.16 1.59 29.27
C GLY A 296 -0.42 2.82 29.94
N GLU A 297 -1.73 3.06 29.77
CA GLU A 297 -2.47 4.12 30.44
C GLU A 297 -2.56 3.90 31.95
N SER A 298 -2.87 2.67 32.38
CA SER A 298 -3.05 2.34 33.81
C SER A 298 -1.72 2.24 34.56
N SER A 299 -0.64 1.82 33.89
CA SER A 299 0.69 1.72 34.49
C SER A 299 1.53 2.98 34.34
N GLY A 300 1.05 4.00 33.62
CA GLY A 300 1.82 5.21 33.31
C GLY A 300 3.04 4.96 32.41
N THR A 301 3.12 3.80 31.74
CA THR A 301 4.26 3.41 30.88
C THR A 301 3.92 3.45 29.40
N MET A 302 3.14 4.45 28.97
CA MET A 302 2.63 4.58 27.61
C MET A 302 3.73 4.58 26.54
N GLU A 303 4.84 5.28 26.80
CA GLU A 303 6.04 5.28 25.93
C GLU A 303 6.51 3.86 25.59
N GLN A 304 6.76 3.04 26.62
CA GLN A 304 7.27 1.67 26.45
C GLN A 304 6.23 0.75 25.80
N VAL A 305 4.95 0.96 26.12
CA VAL A 305 3.86 0.18 25.58
C VAL A 305 3.64 0.48 24.10
N LEU A 306 3.71 1.73 23.66
CA LEU A 306 3.54 2.09 22.25
C LEU A 306 4.62 1.46 21.36
N ILE A 307 5.87 1.42 21.82
CA ILE A 307 6.97 0.71 21.14
C ILE A 307 6.64 -0.78 20.99
N LYS A 308 6.17 -1.42 22.07
CA LYS A 308 5.81 -2.86 22.06
C LYS A 308 4.60 -3.14 21.18
N VAL A 309 3.59 -2.25 21.18
CA VAL A 309 2.44 -2.32 20.29
C VAL A 309 2.91 -2.25 18.83
N SER A 310 3.73 -1.26 18.48
CA SER A 310 4.28 -1.17 17.13
C SER A 310 5.01 -2.45 16.71
N ALA A 311 5.95 -2.93 17.53
CA ALA A 311 6.74 -4.13 17.23
C ALA A 311 5.85 -5.37 17.04
N TYR A 312 4.85 -5.56 17.91
CA TYR A 312 3.91 -6.67 17.83
C TYR A 312 3.09 -6.61 16.53
N TYR A 313 2.51 -5.45 16.21
CA TYR A 313 1.68 -5.29 15.03
C TYR A 313 2.48 -5.35 13.73
N ASN A 314 3.71 -4.84 13.71
CA ASN A 314 4.63 -5.05 12.58
C ASN A 314 4.85 -6.54 12.30
N GLY A 315 5.07 -7.34 13.35
CA GLY A 315 5.16 -8.79 13.23
C GLY A 315 3.88 -9.45 12.71
N GLU A 316 2.71 -8.95 13.12
CA GLU A 316 1.43 -9.44 12.58
C GLU A 316 1.17 -9.01 11.13
N ILE A 317 1.67 -7.84 10.68
CA ILE A 317 1.66 -7.49 9.25
C ILE A 317 2.45 -8.54 8.47
N ASP A 318 3.68 -8.85 8.90
CA ASP A 318 4.54 -9.82 8.21
C ASP A 318 3.89 -11.20 8.10
N ARG A 319 3.29 -11.68 9.19
CA ARG A 319 2.56 -12.96 9.19
C ARG A 319 1.38 -12.94 8.23
N LYS A 320 0.64 -11.83 8.20
CA LYS A 320 -0.55 -11.69 7.35
C LYS A 320 -0.17 -11.58 5.87
N ILE A 321 0.88 -10.83 5.54
CA ILE A 321 1.46 -10.78 4.19
C ILE A 321 1.85 -12.20 3.75
N LYS A 322 2.63 -12.94 4.55
CA LYS A 322 3.04 -14.30 4.21
C LYS A 322 1.86 -15.24 3.96
N LYS A 323 0.84 -15.21 4.83
CA LYS A 323 -0.39 -16.01 4.67
C LYS A 323 -1.16 -15.63 3.41
N MET A 324 -1.31 -14.34 3.13
CA MET A 324 -1.99 -13.88 1.93
C MET A 324 -1.25 -14.29 0.66
N THR A 325 0.08 -14.16 0.63
CA THR A 325 0.90 -14.59 -0.51
C THR A 325 0.82 -16.11 -0.71
N ALA A 326 0.89 -16.91 0.36
CA ALA A 326 0.81 -18.36 0.27
C ALA A 326 -0.56 -18.86 -0.23
N LEU A 327 -1.66 -18.16 0.10
CA LEU A 327 -2.99 -18.50 -0.40
C LEU A 327 -3.21 -18.11 -1.87
N LEU A 328 -2.47 -17.14 -2.39
CA LEU A 328 -2.60 -16.73 -3.79
C LEU A 328 -2.14 -17.81 -4.76
N GLU A 329 -1.12 -18.60 -4.40
CA GLU A 329 -0.59 -19.65 -5.27
C GLU A 329 -1.62 -20.75 -5.60
N PRO A 330 -2.29 -21.40 -4.61
CA PRO A 330 -3.35 -22.36 -4.89
C PRO A 330 -4.52 -21.76 -5.68
N VAL A 331 -4.91 -20.52 -5.38
CA VAL A 331 -6.02 -19.84 -6.09
C VAL A 331 -5.64 -19.63 -7.55
N VAL A 332 -4.42 -19.16 -7.83
CA VAL A 332 -3.94 -18.98 -9.20
C VAL A 332 -3.85 -20.32 -9.92
N LEU A 333 -3.33 -21.37 -9.28
CA LEU A 333 -3.27 -22.70 -9.86
C LEU A 333 -4.67 -23.25 -10.19
N LEU A 334 -5.64 -23.08 -9.29
CA LEU A 334 -7.03 -23.49 -9.53
C LEU A 334 -7.68 -22.71 -10.68
N VAL A 335 -7.46 -21.40 -10.76
CA VAL A 335 -8.02 -20.56 -11.82
C VAL A 335 -7.41 -20.92 -13.17
N VAL A 336 -6.07 -21.00 -13.25
CA VAL A 336 -5.36 -21.32 -14.50
C VAL A 336 -5.61 -22.76 -14.91
N GLY A 337 -5.45 -23.70 -13.99
CA GLY A 337 -5.70 -25.12 -14.23
C GLY A 337 -7.14 -25.40 -14.62
N GLY A 338 -8.11 -24.77 -13.93
CA GLY A 338 -9.52 -24.86 -14.28
C GLY A 338 -9.83 -24.29 -15.66
N LEU A 339 -9.18 -23.20 -16.04
CA LEU A 339 -9.35 -22.60 -17.36
C LEU A 339 -8.73 -23.46 -18.49
N VAL A 340 -7.52 -23.98 -18.27
CA VAL A 340 -6.89 -24.93 -19.21
C VAL A 340 -7.73 -26.20 -19.33
N PHE A 341 -8.20 -26.75 -18.21
CA PHE A 341 -9.10 -27.90 -18.20
C PHE A 341 -10.39 -27.62 -18.98
N PHE A 342 -11.02 -26.46 -18.78
CA PHE A 342 -12.23 -26.07 -19.51
C PHE A 342 -12.00 -25.99 -21.02
N ILE A 343 -10.87 -25.41 -21.45
CA ILE A 343 -10.47 -25.35 -22.86
C ILE A 343 -10.25 -26.76 -23.40
N MET A 344 -9.46 -27.59 -22.71
CA MET A 344 -9.20 -28.96 -23.12
C MET A 344 -10.48 -29.80 -23.19
N ALA A 345 -11.38 -29.70 -22.23
CA ALA A 345 -12.65 -30.41 -22.23
C ALA A 345 -13.54 -29.97 -23.41
N SER A 346 -13.60 -28.66 -23.69
CA SER A 346 -14.36 -28.13 -24.83
C SER A 346 -13.81 -28.63 -26.17
N VAL A 347 -12.49 -28.83 -26.26
CA VAL A 347 -11.82 -29.36 -27.45
C VAL A 347 -11.97 -30.88 -27.57
N MET A 348 -11.83 -31.61 -26.47
CA MET A 348 -11.83 -33.09 -26.45
C MET A 348 -13.22 -33.70 -26.55
N GLN A 349 -14.25 -33.05 -25.99
CA GLN A 349 -15.62 -33.54 -26.07
C GLN A 349 -16.06 -33.83 -27.52
N PRO A 350 -15.91 -32.89 -28.48
CA PRO A 350 -16.20 -33.14 -29.88
C PRO A 350 -15.42 -34.34 -30.48
N VAL A 351 -14.15 -34.52 -30.09
CA VAL A 351 -13.32 -35.64 -30.56
C VAL A 351 -13.93 -36.98 -30.11
N PHE A 352 -14.41 -37.06 -28.88
CA PHE A 352 -15.10 -38.26 -28.38
C PHE A 352 -16.43 -38.52 -29.08
N GLU A 353 -17.18 -37.47 -29.46
CA GLU A 353 -18.43 -37.60 -30.24
C GLU A 353 -18.14 -38.20 -31.64
N ILE A 354 -17.07 -37.78 -32.31
CA ILE A 354 -16.65 -38.37 -33.60
C ILE A 354 -16.26 -39.85 -33.44
N TYR A 355 -15.48 -40.19 -32.42
CA TYR A 355 -15.04 -41.59 -32.18
C TYR A 355 -16.19 -42.52 -31.80
N SER A 356 -17.13 -42.06 -30.97
CA SER A 356 -18.30 -42.85 -30.58
C SER A 356 -19.25 -43.08 -31.76
N GLY A 357 -19.47 -42.07 -32.61
CA GLY A 357 -20.22 -42.24 -33.86
C GLY A 357 -19.62 -43.26 -34.83
N TYR A 358 -18.28 -43.38 -34.87
CA TYR A 358 -17.60 -44.44 -35.64
C TYR A 358 -17.79 -45.84 -35.06
N SER A 359 -17.96 -45.97 -33.74
CA SER A 359 -18.18 -47.27 -33.07
C SER A 359 -19.61 -47.81 -33.19
N GLU A 360 -20.58 -46.97 -33.57
CA GLU A 360 -21.94 -47.42 -33.92
C GLU A 360 -22.09 -47.84 -35.39
N LEU A 361 -21.12 -47.46 -36.23
CA LEU A 361 -21.09 -47.74 -37.68
C LEU A 361 -20.26 -48.98 -38.06
N VAL A 362 -19.48 -49.54 -37.13
CA VAL A 362 -18.73 -50.80 -37.24
C VAL A 362 -19.36 -51.83 -36.30
#